data_AF-A0A1H4M396-F1
#
_entry.id   AF-A0A1H4M396-F1
#
_cell.length_a   1.000
_cell.length_b   1.000
_cell.length_c   1.000
_cell.angle_alpha   90.00
_cell.angle_beta   90.00
_cell.angle_gamma   90.00
#
_symmetry.space_group_name_H-M   'P 1'
#
loop_
_entity.id
_entity.type
_entity.pdbx_description
1 polymer ?
#
loop_
_entity_poly.entity_id
_entity_poly.type
_entity_poly.pdbx_seq_one_letter_code
_entity_poly.pdbx_strand_id
1 'polypeptide(L)'
;MRNAPMTPHAQRGMALLVSLVFLLVLTLIGLSSMQSATLQEKMASSVILRNQSFQGAEAALRVGESAVQLDTYSLPVCSGTIQCAPPAEASVITVAGFNSTSGVAWIASGSGFYGVQNIGTTLTAVNVPSNTSATLYRVTAVGIAGNSRSVVESIYAKY
;
A
#
# COMPACT_ATOMS: atom_id res chain seq x y z
N MET A 1 -84.84 32.48 3.57
CA MET A 1 -84.35 31.57 4.62
C MET A 1 -83.81 30.31 3.97
N ARG A 2 -82.50 30.04 4.07
CA ARG A 2 -81.95 28.70 3.83
C ARG A 2 -80.55 28.62 4.43
N ASN A 3 -80.47 28.26 5.71
CA ASN A 3 -79.22 27.93 6.38
C ASN A 3 -78.86 26.50 6.01
N ALA A 4 -77.70 26.30 5.38
CA ALA A 4 -77.14 24.97 5.14
C ALA A 4 -76.50 24.45 6.43
N PRO A 5 -76.76 23.20 6.85
CA PRO A 5 -76.10 22.62 8.01
C PRO A 5 -74.67 22.21 7.64
N MET A 6 -73.67 22.81 8.31
CA MET A 6 -72.29 22.31 8.26
C MET A 6 -72.17 21.12 9.21
N THR A 7 -72.05 19.92 8.67
CA THR A 7 -71.73 18.72 9.46
C THR A 7 -70.27 18.78 9.89
N PRO A 8 -69.97 18.68 11.19
CA PRO A 8 -68.58 18.66 11.65
C PRO A 8 -67.94 17.34 11.25
N HIS A 9 -66.97 17.41 10.34
CA HIS A 9 -66.17 16.27 9.93
C HIS A 9 -65.25 15.88 11.09
N ALA A 10 -65.48 14.72 11.68
CA ALA A 10 -64.61 14.14 12.68
C ALA A 10 -63.33 13.59 12.03
N GLN A 11 -62.36 14.45 11.75
CA GLN A 11 -61.00 14.03 11.41
C GLN A 11 -60.32 13.50 12.69
N ARG A 12 -60.26 12.17 12.83
CA ARG A 12 -59.52 11.49 13.88
C ARG A 12 -58.14 11.07 13.38
N GLY A 13 -57.10 11.62 14.02
CA GLY A 13 -55.87 10.89 14.40
C GLY A 13 -54.84 10.47 13.35
N MET A 14 -55.09 10.55 12.04
CA MET A 14 -54.17 9.96 11.04
C MET A 14 -52.98 10.83 10.64
N ALA A 15 -53.05 12.16 10.80
CA ALA A 15 -51.98 13.07 10.38
C ALA A 15 -50.63 12.79 11.09
N LEU A 16 -50.69 12.45 12.38
CA LEU A 16 -49.49 12.14 13.17
C LEU A 16 -48.83 10.84 12.68
N LEU A 17 -49.61 9.80 12.38
CA LEU A 17 -49.07 8.54 11.84
C LEU A 17 -48.41 8.73 10.48
N VAL A 18 -49.07 9.48 9.57
CA VAL A 18 -48.51 9.78 8.26
C VAL A 18 -47.21 10.56 8.40
N SER A 19 -47.17 11.58 9.27
CA SER A 19 -45.93 12.34 9.52
C SER A 19 -44.81 11.48 10.08
N LEU A 20 -45.11 10.54 10.99
CA LEU A 20 -44.13 9.61 11.56
C LEU A 20 -43.57 8.66 10.49
N VAL A 21 -44.42 8.13 9.60
CA VAL A 21 -43.98 7.27 8.51
C VAL A 21 -43.08 8.04 7.54
N PHE A 22 -43.44 9.27 7.17
CA PHE A 22 -42.58 10.10 6.32
C PHE A 22 -41.25 10.42 7.00
N LEU A 23 -41.24 10.80 8.28
CA LEU A 23 -40.02 11.03 9.04
C LEU A 23 -39.15 9.77 9.10
N LEU A 24 -39.75 8.61 9.37
CA LEU A 24 -39.05 7.32 9.38
C LEU A 24 -38.40 7.04 8.02
N VAL A 25 -39.14 7.20 6.92
CA VAL A 25 -38.60 6.99 5.57
C VAL A 25 -37.43 7.95 5.29
N LEU A 26 -37.57 9.23 5.62
CA LEU A 26 -36.49 10.22 5.45
C LEU A 26 -35.25 9.85 6.30
N THR A 27 -35.44 9.39 7.53
CA THR A 27 -34.32 8.95 8.38
C THR A 27 -33.62 7.73 7.80
N LEU A 28 -34.35 6.74 7.27
CA LEU A 28 -33.76 5.55 6.66
C LEU A 28 -32.97 5.88 5.39
N ILE A 29 -33.48 6.81 4.57
CA ILE A 29 -32.75 7.32 3.41
C ILE A 29 -31.46 8.01 3.85
N GLY A 30 -31.55 8.92 4.85
CA GLY A 30 -30.39 9.62 5.40
C GLY A 30 -29.33 8.66 5.95
N LEU A 31 -29.74 7.66 6.74
CA LEU A 31 -28.86 6.64 7.29
C LEU A 31 -28.19 5.80 6.19
N SER A 32 -28.95 5.39 5.17
CA SER A 32 -28.40 4.64 4.03
C SER A 32 -27.33 5.45 3.28
N SER A 33 -27.59 6.74 3.02
CA SER A 33 -26.60 7.63 2.40
C SER A 33 -25.33 7.80 3.25
N MET A 34 -25.47 7.96 4.57
CA MET A 34 -24.32 8.07 5.49
C MET A 34 -23.49 6.77 5.54
N GLN A 35 -24.15 5.61 5.52
CA GLN A 35 -23.46 4.32 5.44
C GLN A 35 -22.65 4.20 4.14
N SER A 36 -23.22 4.57 3.00
CA SER A 36 -22.50 4.58 1.72
C SER A 36 -21.30 5.54 1.74
N ALA A 37 -21.46 6.75 2.27
CA ALA A 37 -20.37 7.71 2.41
C ALA A 37 -19.24 7.16 3.31
N THR A 38 -19.59 6.51 4.41
CA THR A 38 -18.61 5.89 5.33
C THR A 38 -17.83 4.76 4.64
N LEU A 39 -18.50 3.95 3.81
CA LEU A 39 -17.82 2.90 3.04
C LEU A 39 -16.88 3.49 1.99
N GLN A 40 -17.29 4.55 1.29
CA GLN A 40 -16.46 5.26 0.32
C GLN A 40 -15.22 5.87 0.99
N GLU A 41 -15.36 6.47 2.16
CA GLU A 41 -14.25 7.01 2.94
C GLU A 41 -13.24 5.92 3.32
N LYS A 42 -13.70 4.77 3.82
CA LYS A 42 -12.83 3.62 4.13
C LYS A 42 -12.09 3.09 2.91
N MET A 43 -12.77 3.00 1.77
CA MET A 43 -12.14 2.58 0.51
C MET A 43 -11.11 3.60 0.03
N ALA A 44 -11.43 4.90 0.07
CA ALA A 44 -10.51 5.97 -0.28
C ALA A 44 -9.26 5.96 0.61
N SER A 45 -9.44 5.82 1.92
CA SER A 45 -8.35 5.69 2.89
C SER A 45 -7.47 4.48 2.60
N SER A 46 -8.04 3.30 2.32
CA SER A 46 -7.29 2.11 1.94
C SER A 46 -6.46 2.31 0.66
N VAL A 47 -7.01 2.99 -0.35
CA VAL A 47 -6.28 3.30 -1.60
C VAL A 47 -5.14 4.27 -1.33
N ILE A 48 -5.37 5.31 -0.52
CA ILE A 48 -4.34 6.27 -0.13
C ILE A 48 -3.18 5.56 0.59
N LEU A 49 -3.47 4.71 1.57
CA LEU A 49 -2.43 3.98 2.30
C LEU A 49 -1.61 3.06 1.38
N ARG A 50 -2.26 2.35 0.45
CA ARG A 50 -1.57 1.50 -0.54
C ARG A 50 -0.67 2.31 -1.47
N ASN A 51 -1.13 3.48 -1.92
CA ASN A 51 -0.32 4.34 -2.77
C ASN A 51 0.87 4.93 -2.00
N GLN A 52 0.66 5.35 -0.75
CA GLN A 52 1.73 5.86 0.11
C GLN A 52 2.78 4.78 0.42
N SER A 53 2.36 3.55 0.74
CA SER A 53 3.31 2.45 0.97
C SER A 53 4.09 2.12 -0.30
N PHE A 54 3.44 2.17 -1.47
CA PHE A 54 4.10 1.92 -2.75
C PHE A 54 5.12 3.02 -3.10
N GLN A 55 4.74 4.29 -3.00
CA GLN A 55 5.64 5.42 -3.22
C GLN A 55 6.81 5.43 -2.24
N GLY A 56 6.56 5.09 -0.97
CA GLY A 56 7.62 4.92 0.03
C GLY A 56 8.60 3.80 -0.33
N ALA A 57 8.09 2.68 -0.86
CA ALA A 57 8.91 1.57 -1.33
C ALA A 57 9.77 1.98 -2.55
N GLU A 58 9.19 2.68 -3.54
CA GLU A 58 9.93 3.20 -4.70
C GLU A 58 11.00 4.22 -4.29
N ALA A 59 10.70 5.10 -3.33
CA ALA A 59 11.67 6.06 -2.82
C ALA A 59 12.85 5.35 -2.14
N ALA A 60 12.58 4.36 -1.29
CA ALA A 60 13.64 3.54 -0.68
C ALA A 60 14.42 2.71 -1.71
N LEU A 61 13.75 2.22 -2.75
CA LEU A 61 14.38 1.50 -3.86
C LEU A 61 15.40 2.38 -4.58
N ARG A 62 15.02 3.60 -4.94
CA ARG A 62 15.92 4.57 -5.62
C ARG A 62 17.16 4.88 -4.77
N VAL A 63 17.00 4.99 -3.44
CA VAL A 63 18.13 5.16 -2.52
C VAL A 63 19.05 3.93 -2.58
N GLY A 64 18.50 2.73 -2.50
CA GLY A 64 19.27 1.49 -2.61
C GLY A 64 20.00 1.33 -3.95
N GLU A 65 19.35 1.66 -5.06
CA GLU A 65 19.97 1.68 -6.39
C GLU A 65 21.13 2.68 -6.47
N SER A 66 20.95 3.89 -5.92
CA SER A 66 22.02 4.90 -5.90
C SER A 66 23.23 4.45 -5.05
N ALA A 67 23.01 3.67 -3.99
CA ALA A 67 24.08 3.11 -3.18
C ALA A 67 24.90 2.07 -3.96
N VAL A 68 24.23 1.21 -4.73
CA VAL A 68 24.87 0.19 -5.58
C VAL A 68 25.68 0.81 -6.73
N GLN A 69 25.25 1.97 -7.23
CA GLN A 69 25.94 2.71 -8.29
C GLN A 69 27.30 3.27 -7.85
N LEU A 70 27.58 3.39 -6.56
CA LEU A 70 28.88 3.86 -6.08
C LEU A 70 29.99 2.86 -6.45
N ASP A 71 31.10 3.34 -6.99
CA ASP A 71 32.23 2.49 -7.39
C ASP A 71 32.73 1.60 -6.25
N THR A 72 32.78 2.16 -5.04
CA THR A 72 33.24 1.48 -3.81
C THR A 72 32.23 0.46 -3.27
N TYR A 73 31.01 0.41 -3.78
CA TYR A 73 30.00 -0.52 -3.29
C TYR A 73 30.30 -1.94 -3.76
N SER A 74 30.50 -2.84 -2.79
CA SER A 74 30.71 -4.26 -3.00
C SER A 74 30.10 -5.05 -1.85
N LEU A 75 29.50 -6.18 -2.20
CA LEU A 75 28.94 -7.16 -1.26
C LEU A 75 29.43 -8.55 -1.68
N PRO A 76 29.66 -9.46 -0.72
CA PRO A 76 29.92 -10.85 -1.05
C PRO A 76 28.74 -11.43 -1.84
N VAL A 77 29.05 -12.27 -2.83
CA VAL A 77 28.03 -13.01 -3.57
C VAL A 77 27.21 -13.85 -2.59
N CYS A 78 25.89 -13.85 -2.76
CA CYS A 78 24.99 -14.66 -1.96
C CYS A 78 25.38 -16.14 -2.03
N SER A 79 25.21 -16.87 -0.91
CA SER A 79 25.55 -18.29 -0.85
C SER A 79 24.34 -19.14 -0.46
N GLY A 80 24.06 -20.16 -1.27
CA GLY A 80 22.93 -21.05 -1.06
C GLY A 80 21.58 -20.46 -1.50
N THR A 81 20.56 -21.30 -1.45
CA THR A 81 19.24 -20.99 -2.01
C THR A 81 18.50 -19.90 -1.23
N ILE A 82 18.67 -19.84 0.10
CA ILE A 82 17.97 -18.89 0.97
C ILE A 82 18.54 -17.47 0.81
N GLN A 83 19.86 -17.32 0.75
CA GLN A 83 20.50 -16.01 0.65
C GLN A 83 20.39 -15.40 -0.75
N CYS A 84 20.19 -16.21 -1.79
CA CYS A 84 19.97 -15.75 -3.15
C CYS A 84 18.47 -15.61 -3.51
N ALA A 85 17.58 -16.18 -2.70
CA ALA A 85 16.14 -15.98 -2.84
C ALA A 85 15.75 -14.55 -2.43
N PRO A 86 14.62 -14.03 -2.94
CA PRO A 86 14.01 -12.82 -2.41
C PRO A 86 13.84 -12.91 -0.89
N PRO A 87 14.22 -11.86 -0.12
CA PRO A 87 14.25 -11.93 1.33
C PRO A 87 12.82 -12.01 1.89
N ALA A 88 12.47 -13.15 2.50
CA ALA A 88 11.12 -13.40 3.02
C ALA A 88 10.70 -12.38 4.10
N GLU A 89 11.66 -11.86 4.85
CA GLU A 89 11.44 -10.87 5.91
C GLU A 89 11.00 -9.50 5.38
N ALA A 90 11.11 -9.23 4.07
CA ALA A 90 10.59 -7.99 3.47
C ALA A 90 9.09 -7.78 3.76
N SER A 91 8.35 -8.88 3.97
CA SER A 91 6.93 -8.88 4.31
C SER A 91 6.62 -8.47 5.77
N VAL A 92 7.60 -8.56 6.67
CA VAL A 92 7.38 -8.39 8.12
C VAL A 92 8.34 -7.39 8.78
N ILE A 93 9.40 -6.96 8.11
CA ILE A 93 10.42 -6.08 8.69
C ILE A 93 9.84 -4.74 9.16
N THR A 94 10.19 -4.32 10.36
CA THR A 94 9.77 -3.04 10.96
C THR A 94 10.94 -2.23 11.53
N VAL A 95 12.14 -2.81 11.55
CA VAL A 95 13.35 -2.21 12.12
C VAL A 95 14.53 -2.52 11.20
N ALA A 96 15.42 -1.55 11.01
CA ALA A 96 16.66 -1.74 10.28
C ALA A 96 17.61 -2.69 11.03
N GLY A 97 18.41 -3.45 10.30
CA GLY A 97 19.33 -4.41 10.89
C GLY A 97 19.73 -5.52 9.94
N PHE A 98 20.65 -6.35 10.41
CA PHE A 98 21.12 -7.51 9.66
C PHE A 98 20.26 -8.74 9.96
N ASN A 99 19.80 -9.42 8.91
CA ASN A 99 19.12 -10.71 9.03
C ASN A 99 20.10 -11.84 8.68
N SER A 100 20.41 -12.70 9.65
CA SER A 100 21.38 -13.80 9.47
C SER A 100 20.89 -14.92 8.55
N THR A 101 19.58 -15.08 8.37
CA THR A 101 19.00 -16.13 7.53
C THR A 101 19.09 -15.77 6.06
N SER A 102 18.71 -14.55 5.69
CA SER A 102 18.80 -14.05 4.32
C SER A 102 20.20 -13.50 3.97
N GLY A 103 20.98 -13.12 4.99
CA GLY A 103 22.25 -12.41 4.80
C GLY A 103 22.07 -10.94 4.39
N VAL A 104 20.85 -10.40 4.48
CA VAL A 104 20.53 -9.03 4.03
C VAL A 104 20.66 -8.04 5.19
N ALA A 105 21.41 -6.96 4.93
CA ALA A 105 21.43 -5.78 5.80
C ALA A 105 20.34 -4.81 5.36
N TRP A 106 19.33 -4.62 6.20
CA TRP A 106 18.22 -3.70 5.96
C TRP A 106 18.54 -2.32 6.53
N ILE A 107 18.42 -1.31 5.67
CA ILE A 107 18.74 0.09 5.98
C ILE A 107 17.43 0.89 5.94
N ALA A 108 17.21 1.73 6.94
CA ALA A 108 16.05 2.61 6.98
C ALA A 108 16.19 3.76 5.96
N SER A 109 15.13 4.05 5.22
CA SER A 109 15.06 5.14 4.26
C SER A 109 13.64 5.72 4.22
N GLY A 110 13.48 6.94 4.75
CA GLY A 110 12.17 7.60 4.82
C GLY A 110 11.14 6.79 5.62
N SER A 111 10.01 6.46 4.99
CA SER A 111 8.95 5.63 5.57
C SER A 111 9.11 4.12 5.28
N GLY A 112 10.32 3.69 4.96
CA GLY A 112 10.60 2.35 4.49
C GLY A 112 12.00 1.84 4.79
N PHE A 113 12.31 0.71 4.17
CA PHE A 113 13.60 0.02 4.28
C PHE A 113 14.04 -0.45 2.90
N TYR A 114 15.34 -0.56 2.71
CA TYR A 114 15.90 -1.27 1.56
C TYR A 114 16.99 -2.24 2.00
N GLY A 115 17.13 -3.33 1.26
CA GLY A 115 18.17 -4.33 1.43
C GLY A 115 18.75 -4.69 0.06
N VAL A 116 20.02 -5.06 0.04
CA VAL A 116 20.72 -5.39 -1.20
C VAL A 116 21.37 -6.77 -1.10
N GLN A 117 21.22 -7.57 -2.15
CA GLN A 117 21.85 -8.87 -2.32
C GLN A 117 22.71 -8.86 -3.59
N ASN A 118 23.94 -9.35 -3.53
CA ASN A 118 24.72 -9.66 -4.73
C ASN A 118 24.33 -11.06 -5.21
N ILE A 119 23.65 -11.15 -6.36
CA ILE A 119 23.13 -12.42 -6.91
C ILE A 119 24.09 -13.07 -7.91
N GLY A 120 25.32 -12.55 -8.03
CA GLY A 120 26.39 -13.12 -8.84
C GLY A 120 26.70 -12.30 -10.10
N THR A 121 27.61 -12.82 -10.91
CA THR A 121 28.07 -12.18 -12.15
C THR A 121 27.47 -12.84 -13.38
N THR A 122 27.20 -12.05 -14.42
CA THR A 122 26.75 -12.55 -15.73
C THR A 122 27.49 -11.86 -16.87
N LEU A 123 27.61 -12.54 -18.00
CA LEU A 123 28.11 -12.00 -19.27
C LEU A 123 26.98 -11.55 -20.22
N THR A 124 25.73 -11.80 -19.82
CA THR A 124 24.52 -11.63 -20.65
C THR A 124 23.52 -10.64 -20.05
N ALA A 125 24.02 -9.65 -19.30
CA ALA A 125 23.18 -8.58 -18.78
C ALA A 125 22.57 -7.76 -19.93
N VAL A 126 21.27 -7.47 -19.82
CA VAL A 126 20.54 -6.63 -20.78
C VAL A 126 21.10 -5.21 -20.74
N ASN A 127 21.21 -4.55 -21.90
CA ASN A 127 21.79 -3.20 -22.05
C ASN A 127 23.26 -3.07 -21.61
N VAL A 128 23.99 -4.18 -21.50
CA VAL A 128 25.45 -4.22 -21.29
C VAL A 128 26.11 -4.78 -22.56
N PRO A 129 27.26 -4.25 -23.01
CA PRO A 129 27.96 -4.77 -24.18
C PRO A 129 28.28 -6.27 -24.04
N SER A 130 28.22 -7.00 -25.15
CA SER A 130 28.48 -8.45 -25.15
C SER A 130 29.87 -8.78 -24.61
N ASN A 131 29.97 -9.89 -23.85
CA ASN A 131 31.18 -10.34 -23.17
C ASN A 131 31.71 -9.40 -22.07
N THR A 132 30.92 -8.45 -21.59
CA THR A 132 31.27 -7.65 -20.41
C THR A 132 30.73 -8.33 -19.15
N SER A 133 31.59 -8.56 -18.16
CA SER A 133 31.18 -9.13 -16.88
C SER A 133 30.45 -8.07 -16.05
N ALA A 134 29.17 -8.32 -15.77
CA ALA A 134 28.36 -7.48 -14.92
C ALA A 134 28.02 -8.21 -13.61
N THR A 135 28.24 -7.55 -12.47
CA THR A 135 27.75 -8.00 -11.16
C THR A 135 26.30 -7.58 -11.00
N LEU A 136 25.43 -8.53 -10.68
CA LEU A 136 24.01 -8.30 -10.47
C LEU A 136 23.73 -8.07 -8.98
N TYR A 137 23.10 -6.95 -8.68
CA TYR A 137 22.61 -6.63 -7.35
C TYR A 137 21.08 -6.59 -7.37
N ARG A 138 20.44 -7.43 -6.55
CA ARG A 138 19.02 -7.28 -6.24
C ARG A 138 18.87 -6.25 -5.14
N VAL A 139 18.11 -5.20 -5.40
CA VAL A 139 17.68 -4.22 -4.41
C VAL A 139 16.22 -4.53 -4.10
N THR A 140 15.92 -4.88 -2.86
CA THR A 140 14.55 -5.09 -2.37
C THR A 140 14.21 -3.94 -1.45
N ALA A 141 13.10 -3.26 -1.72
CA ALA A 141 12.64 -2.13 -0.93
C ALA A 141 11.23 -2.37 -0.39
N VAL A 142 10.99 -1.83 0.79
CA VAL A 142 9.75 -1.99 1.55
C VAL A 142 9.28 -0.61 1.97
N GLY A 143 8.05 -0.25 1.62
CA GLY A 143 7.40 0.95 2.12
C GLY A 143 6.23 0.60 3.02
N ILE A 144 6.05 1.36 4.10
CA ILE A 144 5.01 1.11 5.10
C ILE A 144 4.20 2.39 5.31
N ALA A 145 2.88 2.28 5.22
CA ALA A 145 1.94 3.36 5.50
C ALA A 145 0.72 2.81 6.24
N GLY A 146 0.60 3.11 7.54
CA GLY A 146 -0.42 2.54 8.42
C GLY A 146 -0.35 1.01 8.39
N ASN A 147 -1.46 0.38 8.00
CA ASN A 147 -1.56 -1.08 7.85
C ASN A 147 -1.22 -1.58 6.43
N SER A 148 -0.82 -0.69 5.52
CA SER A 148 -0.42 -1.05 4.16
C SER A 148 1.09 -1.20 4.05
N ARG A 149 1.51 -2.24 3.34
CA ARG A 149 2.92 -2.52 3.02
C ARG A 149 3.02 -2.82 1.53
N SER A 150 4.03 -2.26 0.91
CA SER A 150 4.42 -2.57 -0.46
C SER A 150 5.87 -3.03 -0.48
N VAL A 151 6.15 -4.07 -1.25
CA VAL A 151 7.50 -4.57 -1.48
C VAL A 151 7.75 -4.49 -2.98
N VAL A 152 8.86 -3.86 -3.37
CA VAL A 152 9.29 -3.73 -4.76
C VAL A 152 10.73 -4.19 -4.89
N GLU A 153 11.07 -4.77 -6.03
CA GLU A 153 12.38 -5.32 -6.30
C GLU A 153 12.92 -4.79 -7.63
N SER A 154 14.22 -4.53 -7.67
CA SER A 154 14.96 -4.15 -8.87
C SER A 154 16.25 -4.97 -8.94
N ILE A 155 16.72 -5.25 -10.15
CA ILE A 155 18.01 -5.90 -10.39
C ILE A 155 18.89 -4.93 -11.17
N TYR A 156 19.96 -4.47 -10.53
CA TYR A 156 20.94 -3.57 -11.11
C TYR A 156 22.16 -4.36 -11.60
N ALA A 157 22.54 -4.16 -12.86
CA ALA A 157 23.75 -4.74 -13.44
C ALA A 157 24.89 -3.71 -13.42
N LYS A 158 25.91 -3.95 -12.58
CA LYS A 158 27.11 -3.11 -12.46
C LYS A 158 28.25 -3.75 -13.27
N TYR A 159 28.79 -3.03 -14.25
CA TYR A 159 29.85 -3.50 -15.16
C TYR A 159 30.97 -2.47 -15.28
#